data_AF-A0A0N0K1E4-F1
#
_entry.id   AF-A0A0N0K1E4-F1
#
_cell.length_a   1.000
_cell.length_b   1.000
_cell.length_c   1.000
_cell.angle_alpha   90.00
_cell.angle_beta   90.00
_cell.angle_gamma   90.00
#
_symmetry.space_group_name_H-M   'P 1'
#
loop_
_entity.id
_entity.type
_entity.pdbx_description
1 polymer ?
#
loop_
_entity_poly.entity_id
_entity_poly.type
_entity_poly.pdbx_seq_one_letter_code
_entity_poly.pdbx_strand_id
1 'polypeptide(L)'
;MEFGIDAILDDFQLEILPDAELQGYEGLTDLTRPIIRLPEQVYNRLRNSCTHARFTAAHELGHLFMHSGDSVHYARTKQADETTDPEWQANQFAACFLMPEAGFRKCATVEEAMVKFGVGYRAANARAKSLGHKFRRLPKKRGHGMSRTP
;
A
#
# COMPACT_ATOMS: atom_id res chain seq x y z
N MET A 1 -7.36 0.86 -15.15
CA MET A 1 -7.68 1.54 -13.89
C MET A 1 -7.48 3.03 -14.13
N GLU A 2 -8.20 3.59 -15.10
CA GLU A 2 -8.07 5.00 -15.52
C GLU A 2 -9.39 5.77 -15.35
N PHE A 3 -10.49 5.11 -14.99
CA PHE A 3 -11.78 5.78 -14.86
C PHE A 3 -12.09 6.01 -13.38
N GLY A 4 -11.95 7.26 -12.91
CA GLY A 4 -12.60 7.73 -11.69
C GLY A 4 -11.84 8.73 -10.82
N ILE A 5 -10.52 8.85 -10.94
CA ILE A 5 -9.76 9.80 -10.11
C ILE A 5 -9.99 11.26 -10.55
N ASP A 6 -10.14 11.48 -11.85
CA ASP A 6 -10.45 12.81 -12.43
C ASP A 6 -11.81 13.36 -11.97
N ALA A 7 -12.70 12.51 -11.46
CA ALA A 7 -13.98 12.93 -10.89
C ALA A 7 -13.87 13.37 -9.41
N ILE A 8 -12.72 13.13 -8.78
CA ILE A 8 -12.45 13.41 -7.37
C ILE A 8 -11.36 14.47 -7.24
N LEU A 9 -10.38 14.49 -8.14
CA LEU A 9 -9.27 15.41 -8.17
C LEU A 9 -9.20 16.05 -9.56
N ASP A 10 -9.66 17.31 -9.62
CA ASP A 10 -9.47 18.14 -10.81
C ASP A 10 -7.98 18.26 -11.14
N ASP A 11 -7.66 18.27 -12.43
CA ASP A 11 -6.30 18.38 -12.98
C ASP A 11 -5.30 17.30 -12.52
N PHE A 12 -5.77 16.15 -11.99
CA PHE A 12 -4.88 15.04 -11.65
C PHE A 12 -4.09 14.55 -12.87
N GLN A 13 -2.79 14.30 -12.67
CA GLN A 13 -1.93 13.73 -13.70
C GLN A 13 -1.13 12.55 -13.17
N LEU A 14 -1.14 11.45 -13.92
CA LEU A 14 -0.21 10.35 -13.75
C LEU A 14 0.86 10.42 -14.84
N GLU A 15 2.06 10.83 -14.48
CA GLU A 15 3.21 10.89 -15.38
C GLU A 15 4.03 9.59 -15.27
N ILE A 16 4.27 8.94 -16.41
CA ILE A 16 5.17 7.77 -16.47
C ILE A 16 6.49 8.26 -17.04
N LEU A 17 7.56 8.14 -16.26
CA LEU A 17 8.88 8.63 -16.63
C LEU A 17 9.87 7.47 -16.81
N PRO A 18 10.88 7.61 -17.68
CA PRO A 18 11.99 6.67 -17.76
C PRO A 18 12.64 6.44 -16.40
N ASP A 19 13.03 5.20 -16.10
CA ASP A 19 13.57 4.82 -14.78
C ASP A 19 14.78 5.67 -14.35
N ALA A 20 15.59 6.13 -15.31
CA ALA A 20 16.76 6.97 -15.07
C ALA A 20 16.40 8.39 -14.57
N GLU A 21 15.24 8.92 -14.93
CA GLU A 21 14.82 10.28 -14.56
C GLU A 21 14.37 10.37 -13.09
N LEU A 22 13.85 9.27 -12.55
CA LEU A 22 13.43 9.18 -11.14
C LEU A 22 14.54 8.72 -10.20
N GLN A 23 15.81 8.65 -10.65
CA GLN A 23 16.99 8.43 -9.80
C GLN A 23 16.88 7.28 -8.77
N GLY A 24 16.10 6.24 -9.09
CA GLY A 24 15.89 5.09 -8.20
C GLY A 24 14.73 5.21 -7.20
N TYR A 25 13.97 6.32 -7.20
CA TYR A 25 12.69 6.41 -6.48
C TYR A 25 11.67 5.42 -7.08
N GLU A 26 10.84 4.80 -6.23
CA GLU A 26 9.79 3.88 -6.69
C GLU A 26 8.49 4.61 -7.09
N GLY A 27 8.36 5.87 -6.71
CA GLY A 27 7.26 6.77 -7.02
C GLY A 27 7.59 8.17 -6.48
N LEU A 28 6.91 9.19 -6.98
CA LEU A 28 7.04 10.54 -6.47
C LEU A 28 5.72 11.29 -6.62
N THR A 29 5.29 11.94 -5.55
CA THR A 29 4.14 12.85 -5.56
C THR A 29 4.59 14.30 -5.55
N ASP A 30 4.04 15.12 -6.45
CA ASP A 30 4.20 16.57 -6.40
C ASP A 30 3.30 17.15 -5.30
N LEU A 31 3.87 17.85 -4.33
CA LEU A 31 3.11 18.39 -3.20
C LEU A 31 2.37 19.70 -3.56
N THR A 32 2.71 20.30 -4.70
CA THR A 32 2.17 21.59 -5.14
C THR A 32 1.09 21.46 -6.21
N ARG A 33 1.11 20.36 -6.96
CA ARG A 33 0.19 20.07 -8.07
C ARG A 33 -0.26 18.62 -7.94
N PRO A 34 -1.47 18.26 -8.39
CA PRO A 34 -1.98 16.90 -8.22
C PRO A 34 -1.35 15.90 -9.19
N ILE A 35 -0.05 15.69 -9.08
CA ILE A 35 0.75 14.87 -10.01
C ILE A 35 1.40 13.72 -9.24
N ILE A 36 1.19 12.50 -9.72
CA ILE A 36 1.97 11.33 -9.33
C ILE A 36 2.88 10.93 -10.49
N ARG A 37 4.15 10.70 -10.20
CA ARG A 37 5.16 10.23 -11.14
C ARG A 37 5.54 8.80 -10.79
N LEU A 38 5.46 7.90 -11.76
CA LEU A 38 5.92 6.52 -11.60
C LEU A 38 7.02 6.21 -12.62
N PRO A 39 8.08 5.49 -12.21
CA PRO A 39 9.03 4.93 -13.16
C PRO A 39 8.35 3.90 -14.04
N GLU A 40 8.74 3.81 -15.32
CA GLU A 40 8.24 2.81 -16.27
C GLU A 40 8.26 1.40 -15.68
N GLN A 41 9.33 1.00 -14.99
CA GLN A 41 9.40 -0.34 -14.37
C GLN A 41 8.30 -0.56 -13.33
N VAL A 42 7.99 0.45 -12.51
CA VAL A 42 6.98 0.34 -11.44
C VAL A 42 5.59 0.38 -12.06
N TYR A 43 5.37 1.24 -13.05
CA TYR A 43 4.12 1.28 -13.79
C TYR A 43 3.83 -0.05 -14.49
N ASN A 44 4.82 -0.64 -15.16
CA ASN A 44 4.69 -1.96 -15.79
C ASN A 44 4.40 -3.05 -14.75
N ARG A 45 5.06 -3.02 -13.59
CA ARG A 45 4.77 -3.94 -12.47
C ARG A 45 3.36 -3.73 -11.92
N LEU A 46 2.89 -2.49 -11.82
CA LEU A 46 1.53 -2.15 -11.39
C LEU A 46 0.48 -2.72 -12.36
N ARG A 47 0.69 -2.55 -13.67
CA ARG A 47 -0.15 -3.13 -14.73
C ARG A 47 -0.21 -4.65 -14.66
N ASN A 48 0.88 -5.30 -14.26
CA ASN A 48 0.97 -6.74 -14.04
C ASN A 48 0.48 -7.18 -12.64
N SER A 49 -0.26 -6.33 -11.92
CA SER A 49 -0.82 -6.62 -10.59
C SER A 49 0.24 -6.99 -9.54
N CYS A 50 1.48 -6.50 -9.68
CA CYS A 50 2.52 -6.70 -8.69
C CYS A 50 2.10 -6.05 -7.38
N THR A 51 2.07 -6.86 -6.31
CA THR A 51 1.58 -6.43 -5.00
C THR A 51 2.38 -5.26 -4.41
N HIS A 52 3.70 -5.23 -4.66
CA HIS A 52 4.58 -4.13 -4.25
C HIS A 52 4.25 -2.83 -4.99
N ALA A 53 4.19 -2.88 -6.32
CA ALA A 53 3.87 -1.70 -7.13
C ALA A 53 2.47 -1.14 -6.83
N ARG A 54 1.49 -2.01 -6.51
CA ARG A 54 0.17 -1.58 -6.02
C ARG A 54 0.25 -0.83 -4.71
N PHE A 55 1.10 -1.27 -3.79
CA PHE A 55 1.31 -0.57 -2.52
C PHE A 55 2.02 0.77 -2.75
N THR A 56 3.07 0.81 -3.58
CA THR A 56 3.75 2.05 -3.97
C THR A 56 2.78 3.08 -4.57
N ALA A 57 1.95 2.67 -5.54
CA ALA A 57 0.98 3.60 -6.13
C ALA A 57 -0.06 4.10 -5.11
N ALA A 58 -0.51 3.23 -4.19
CA ALA A 58 -1.42 3.65 -3.12
C ALA A 58 -0.74 4.54 -2.07
N HIS A 59 0.58 4.40 -1.88
CA HIS A 59 1.38 5.25 -1.00
C HIS A 59 1.49 6.67 -1.58
N GLU A 60 1.85 6.80 -2.86
CA GLU A 60 1.86 8.10 -3.56
C GLU A 60 0.47 8.76 -3.56
N LEU A 61 -0.58 7.95 -3.72
CA LEU A 61 -1.94 8.46 -3.58
C LEU A 61 -2.22 9.01 -2.17
N GLY A 62 -1.65 8.39 -1.13
CA GLY A 62 -1.73 8.90 0.24
C GLY A 62 -1.05 10.26 0.39
N HIS A 63 0.16 10.41 -0.16
CA HIS A 63 0.84 11.70 -0.22
C HIS A 63 -0.01 12.76 -0.91
N LEU A 64 -0.62 12.39 -2.05
CA LEU A 64 -1.46 13.31 -2.80
C LEU A 64 -2.68 13.77 -1.98
N PHE A 65 -3.43 12.85 -1.38
CA PHE A 65 -4.65 13.20 -0.65
C PHE A 65 -4.42 13.90 0.69
N MET A 66 -3.31 13.59 1.37
CA MET A 66 -3.06 14.05 2.74
C MET A 66 -2.06 15.19 2.83
N HIS A 67 -1.18 15.34 1.84
CA HIS A 67 0.01 16.18 1.93
C HIS A 67 0.20 17.12 0.73
N SER A 68 -0.72 17.14 -0.25
CA SER A 68 -0.68 18.09 -1.37
C SER A 68 -1.66 19.27 -1.21
N GLY A 69 -1.30 20.43 -1.76
CA GLY A 69 -2.14 21.63 -1.74
C GLY A 69 -2.45 22.16 -0.34
N ASP A 70 -3.65 22.73 -0.15
CA ASP A 70 -4.07 23.38 1.11
C ASP A 70 -4.24 22.41 2.29
N SER A 71 -4.22 21.10 2.04
CA SER A 71 -4.37 20.05 3.07
C SER A 71 -3.21 20.04 4.09
N VAL A 72 -2.04 20.55 3.70
CA VAL A 72 -0.86 20.74 4.57
C VAL A 72 -1.16 21.67 5.75
N HIS A 73 -2.15 22.56 5.64
CA HIS A 73 -2.49 23.49 6.71
C HIS A 73 -3.24 22.85 7.89
N TYR A 74 -3.83 21.66 7.73
CA TYR A 74 -4.72 21.08 8.75
C TYR A 74 -4.00 20.24 9.83
N ALA A 75 -2.73 19.89 9.64
CA ALA A 75 -2.02 18.90 10.47
C ALA A 75 -0.87 19.47 11.33
N ARG A 76 -0.94 20.73 11.78
CA ARG A 76 0.04 21.26 12.76
C ARG A 76 -0.43 21.08 14.20
N THR A 77 -0.38 19.85 14.71
CA THR A 77 -0.38 19.60 16.17
C THR A 77 1.05 19.77 16.71
N LYS A 78 1.19 20.48 17.84
CA LYS A 78 2.47 20.98 18.42
C LYS A 78 3.42 19.91 18.99
N GLN A 79 3.19 18.62 18.76
CA GLN A 79 4.01 17.53 19.28
C GLN A 79 4.41 16.58 18.15
N ALA A 80 5.72 16.40 17.97
CA ALA A 80 6.27 15.45 17.01
C ALA A 80 6.08 14.03 17.56
N ASP A 81 5.17 13.27 16.98
CA ASP A 81 5.06 11.83 17.13
C ASP A 81 5.12 11.14 15.76
N GLU A 82 5.20 9.80 15.73
CA GLU A 82 5.22 9.03 14.46
C GLU A 82 3.96 9.28 13.60
N THR A 83 2.85 9.73 14.20
CA THR A 83 1.61 10.03 13.47
C THR A 83 1.65 11.36 12.74
N THR A 84 2.68 12.20 12.99
CA THR A 84 2.96 13.44 12.25
C THR A 84 3.91 13.24 11.06
N ASP A 85 4.49 12.06 10.89
CA ASP A 85 5.40 11.74 9.77
C ASP A 85 4.58 11.47 8.48
N PRO A 86 4.75 12.28 7.42
CA PRO A 86 4.05 12.09 6.14
C PRO A 86 4.27 10.71 5.52
N GLU A 87 5.47 10.13 5.65
CA GLU A 87 5.77 8.80 5.11
C GLU A 87 5.01 7.70 5.85
N TRP A 88 4.93 7.83 7.18
CA TRP A 88 4.13 6.93 8.00
C TRP A 88 2.65 7.07 7.65
N GLN A 89 2.15 8.29 7.51
CA GLN A 89 0.77 8.60 7.15
C GLN A 89 0.41 8.03 5.77
N ALA A 90 1.25 8.22 4.76
CA ALA A 90 1.07 7.65 3.42
C ALA A 90 1.07 6.11 3.42
N ASN A 91 1.95 5.48 4.21
CA ASN A 91 1.94 4.03 4.40
C ASN A 91 0.64 3.53 5.05
N GLN A 92 0.12 4.25 6.04
CA GLN A 92 -1.14 3.92 6.70
C GLN A 92 -2.34 4.12 5.78
N PHE A 93 -2.33 5.20 4.97
CA PHE A 93 -3.31 5.41 3.92
C PHE A 93 -3.32 4.23 2.93
N ALA A 94 -2.17 3.84 2.38
CA ALA A 94 -2.05 2.73 1.45
C ALA A 94 -2.58 1.42 2.05
N ALA A 95 -2.25 1.15 3.31
CA ALA A 95 -2.75 -0.03 4.02
C ALA A 95 -4.27 0.01 4.22
N CYS A 96 -4.85 1.14 4.60
CA CYS A 96 -6.30 1.31 4.75
C CYS A 96 -7.05 1.23 3.42
N PHE A 97 -6.51 1.86 2.38
CA PHE A 97 -7.09 1.91 1.05
C PHE A 97 -7.10 0.52 0.38
N LEU A 98 -5.97 -0.20 0.43
CA LEU A 98 -5.86 -1.53 -0.17
C LEU A 98 -6.52 -2.62 0.67
N MET A 99 -6.56 -2.45 2.00
CA MET A 99 -7.12 -3.43 2.93
C MET A 99 -8.16 -2.79 3.87
N PRO A 100 -9.37 -2.46 3.36
CA PRO A 100 -10.43 -1.90 4.18
C PRO A 100 -10.76 -2.80 5.37
N GLU A 101 -10.86 -2.22 6.57
CA GLU A 101 -10.94 -2.95 7.83
C GLU A 101 -12.10 -3.96 7.86
N ALA A 102 -13.30 -3.53 7.46
CA ALA A 102 -14.49 -4.38 7.44
C ALA A 102 -14.32 -5.61 6.53
N GLY A 103 -13.55 -5.48 5.45
CA GLY A 103 -13.19 -6.58 4.57
C GLY A 103 -12.09 -7.47 5.17
N PHE A 104 -11.09 -6.84 5.78
CA PHE A 104 -9.88 -7.49 6.28
C PHE A 104 -10.14 -8.35 7.52
N ARG A 105 -10.99 -7.87 8.43
CA ARG A 105 -11.40 -8.64 9.63
C ARG A 105 -12.09 -9.97 9.31
N LYS A 106 -12.60 -10.13 8.08
CA LYS A 106 -13.22 -11.37 7.60
C LYS A 106 -12.21 -12.43 7.14
N CYS A 107 -10.92 -12.09 7.04
CA CYS A 107 -9.88 -13.04 6.64
C CYS A 107 -9.41 -13.87 7.83
N ALA A 108 -9.52 -15.19 7.72
CA ALA A 108 -9.11 -16.12 8.76
C ALA A 108 -7.59 -16.34 8.77
N THR A 109 -6.93 -16.28 7.60
CA THR A 109 -5.48 -16.45 7.46
C THR A 109 -4.82 -15.28 6.75
N VAL A 110 -3.49 -15.18 6.88
CA VAL A 110 -2.71 -14.16 6.18
C VAL A 110 -2.72 -14.40 4.68
N GLU A 111 -2.73 -15.66 4.25
CA GLU A 111 -2.81 -16.05 2.84
C GLU A 111 -4.14 -15.63 2.22
N GLU A 112 -5.25 -15.81 2.94
CA GLU A 112 -6.56 -15.31 2.50
C GLU A 112 -6.55 -13.79 2.35
N ALA A 113 -5.93 -13.06 3.28
CA ALA A 113 -5.81 -11.60 3.17
C ALA A 113 -4.96 -11.19 1.96
N MET A 114 -3.81 -11.85 1.75
CA MET A 114 -2.93 -11.59 0.62
C MET A 114 -3.66 -11.79 -0.72
N VAL A 115 -4.38 -12.91 -0.87
CA VAL A 115 -5.14 -13.22 -2.08
C VAL A 115 -6.29 -12.23 -2.26
N LYS A 116 -7.10 -12.01 -1.22
CA LYS A 116 -8.31 -11.17 -1.30
C LYS A 116 -8.00 -9.71 -1.64
N PHE A 117 -6.94 -9.16 -1.05
CA PHE A 117 -6.57 -7.76 -1.24
C PHE A 117 -5.46 -7.56 -2.27
N GLY A 118 -4.87 -8.64 -2.79
CA GLY A 118 -3.77 -8.61 -3.75
C GLY A 118 -2.51 -7.92 -3.19
N VAL A 119 -2.19 -8.18 -1.92
CA VAL A 119 -1.06 -7.55 -1.22
C VAL A 119 0.01 -8.57 -0.83
N GLY A 120 1.23 -8.09 -0.59
CA GLY A 120 2.32 -8.93 -0.11
C GLY A 120 2.16 -9.32 1.37
N TYR A 121 2.90 -10.36 1.78
CA TYR A 121 2.90 -10.87 3.16
C TYR A 121 3.21 -9.78 4.20
N ARG A 122 4.20 -8.91 3.93
CA ARG A 122 4.59 -7.82 4.85
C ARG A 122 3.44 -6.84 5.09
N ALA A 123 2.78 -6.38 4.01
CA ALA A 123 1.64 -5.46 4.10
C ALA A 123 0.45 -6.10 4.85
N ALA A 124 0.13 -7.35 4.56
CA ALA A 124 -0.94 -8.08 5.27
C ALA A 124 -0.66 -8.21 6.77
N ASN A 125 0.57 -8.56 7.16
CA ASN A 125 0.93 -8.65 8.59
C ASN A 125 0.97 -7.29 9.28
N ALA A 126 1.50 -6.26 8.62
CA ALA A 126 1.48 -4.90 9.15
C ALA A 126 0.04 -4.44 9.40
N ARG A 127 -0.88 -4.71 8.47
CA ARG A 127 -2.31 -4.43 8.63
C ARG A 127 -2.91 -5.19 9.80
N ALA A 128 -2.63 -6.48 9.93
CA ALA A 128 -3.13 -7.28 11.05
C ALA A 128 -2.65 -6.73 12.41
N LYS A 129 -1.37 -6.35 12.51
CA LYS A 129 -0.82 -5.70 13.70
C LYS A 129 -1.53 -4.38 14.01
N SER A 130 -1.73 -3.52 13.01
CA SER A 130 -2.41 -2.22 13.17
C SER A 130 -3.85 -2.34 13.67
N LEU A 131 -4.55 -3.42 13.29
CA LEU A 131 -5.96 -3.66 13.65
C LEU A 131 -6.15 -4.53 14.89
N GLY A 132 -5.06 -5.03 15.50
CA GLY A 132 -5.11 -6.05 16.53
C GLY A 132 -5.72 -7.38 16.05
N HIS A 133 -5.71 -7.65 14.74
CA HIS A 133 -6.31 -8.84 14.13
C HIS A 133 -5.42 -10.06 14.32
N LYS A 134 -6.00 -11.17 14.76
CA LYS A 134 -5.27 -12.43 14.96
C LYS A 134 -5.70 -13.44 13.91
N PHE A 135 -4.78 -13.79 13.01
CA PHE A 135 -5.01 -14.89 12.08
C PHE A 135 -5.05 -16.23 12.82
N ARG A 136 -5.91 -17.13 12.35
CA ARG A 136 -6.00 -18.50 12.84
C ARG A 136 -4.70 -19.23 12.51
N ARG A 137 -4.08 -19.85 13.51
CA ARG A 137 -2.96 -20.77 13.28
C ARG A 137 -3.48 -22.02 12.58
N LEU A 138 -2.99 -22.31 11.38
CA LEU A 138 -3.19 -23.62 10.78
C LEU A 138 -2.42 -24.67 11.61
N PRO A 139 -3.01 -25.86 11.84
CA PRO A 139 -2.29 -26.94 12.49
C PRO A 139 -1.05 -27.31 11.66
N LYS A 140 0.11 -27.44 12.32
CA LYS A 140 1.33 -27.95 11.67
C LYS A 140 1.02 -29.29 11.02
N LYS A 141 1.25 -29.43 9.71
CA LYS A 141 1.18 -30.74 9.05
C LYS A 141 2.17 -31.67 9.77
N ARG A 142 1.67 -32.75 10.38
CA ARG A 142 2.52 -33.80 10.96
C ARG A 142 3.30 -34.41 9.79
N GLY A 143 4.62 -34.31 9.83
CA GLY A 143 5.49 -34.94 8.83
C GLY A 143 5.17 -36.43 8.76
N HIS A 144 4.92 -36.91 7.55
CA HIS A 144 4.75 -38.33 7.28
C HIS A 144 6.10 -39.01 7.58
N GLY A 145 6.20 -39.67 8.73
CA GLY A 145 7.36 -40.47 9.06
C GLY A 145 7.46 -41.60 8.03
N MET A 146 8.50 -41.56 7.19
CA MET A 146 8.88 -42.72 6.39
C MET A 146 9.23 -43.85 7.35
N SER A 147 8.33 -44.82 7.48
CA SER A 147 8.62 -46.10 8.09
C SER A 147 9.67 -46.81 7.24
N ARG A 148 10.91 -46.88 7.75
CA ARG A 148 11.86 -47.88 7.31
C ARG A 148 11.52 -49.17 8.06
N THR A 149 10.90 -50.11 7.37
CA THR A 149 10.79 -51.51 7.81
C THR A 149 12.11 -52.25 7.53
N PRO A 150 12.37 -53.34 8.28
CA PRO A 150 13.72 -53.75 8.71
C PRO A 150 14.57 -54.40 7.62
#